data_AF-A0A926WMD9-F1
#
_entry.id   AF-A0A926WMD9-F1
#
_cell.length_a   1.000
_cell.length_b   1.000
_cell.length_c   1.000
_cell.angle_alpha   90.00
_cell.angle_beta   90.00
_cell.angle_gamma   90.00
#
_symmetry.space_group_name_H-M   'P 1'
#
loop_
_entity.id
_entity.type
_entity.pdbx_description
1 polymer ?
#
loop_
_entity_poly.entity_id
_entity_poly.type
_entity_poly.pdbx_seq_one_letter_code
_entity_poly.pdbx_strand_id
1 'polypeptide(L)'
;MKINKLATVVTALAVATIFDLISVAKPVAAATLVGLTDNNTLVLFDSSTPTATTSTQVTGLNGTLLGIDRRPANNKIYGLTTTNEIYTINPFTGAATFVSTLSVPFNGGNISGVDFNPVPDRLRVVGSNDQNYRINVDTGAVIVDGTLNPGDPNITAVAYTNADINPATGTTLYDIDYILDALFIQNPPNNGTLVQVGSLGIDIDSAAGFDIFTNNGVNTAFAALTPASASGSILYNINLTTGAATSLGTIGSEKRLIGLTVVAVPEPSISFGSFLGVSALALLGCYRRRLKLVN
;
A
#
# COMPACT_ATOMS: atom_id res chain seq x y z
N MET A 1 -86.52 -7.05 -4.61
CA MET A 1 -85.84 -7.68 -5.75
C MET A 1 -84.42 -8.04 -5.32
N LYS A 2 -84.15 -9.34 -5.13
CA LYS A 2 -82.85 -9.90 -4.71
C LYS A 2 -81.88 -9.87 -5.89
N ILE A 3 -80.61 -9.46 -5.70
CA ILE A 3 -79.46 -10.07 -6.37
C ILE A 3 -78.24 -10.02 -5.41
N ASN A 4 -77.84 -11.19 -4.94
CA ASN A 4 -76.58 -11.47 -4.25
C ASN A 4 -75.41 -11.35 -5.24
N LYS A 5 -74.19 -11.03 -4.77
CA LYS A 5 -73.00 -11.90 -4.97
C LYS A 5 -71.72 -11.37 -4.32
N LEU A 6 -71.13 -12.30 -3.55
CA LEU A 6 -69.73 -12.62 -3.33
C LEU A 6 -68.78 -11.61 -2.64
N ALA A 7 -68.39 -12.04 -1.43
CA ALA A 7 -67.16 -11.68 -0.75
C ALA A 7 -65.91 -12.09 -1.53
N THR A 8 -64.83 -11.32 -1.40
CA THR A 8 -63.46 -11.86 -1.33
C THR A 8 -62.62 -10.87 -0.53
N VAL A 9 -62.22 -11.31 0.67
CA VAL A 9 -61.16 -10.69 1.48
C VAL A 9 -59.85 -11.04 0.80
N VAL A 10 -59.07 -10.04 0.40
CA VAL A 10 -57.66 -10.23 0.02
C VAL A 10 -56.83 -9.46 1.04
N THR A 11 -56.36 -10.18 2.06
CA THR A 11 -55.28 -9.74 2.92
C THR A 11 -54.00 -9.80 2.09
N ALA A 12 -53.52 -8.65 1.61
CA ALA A 12 -52.24 -8.57 0.93
C ALA A 12 -51.12 -8.64 1.99
N LEU A 13 -50.49 -9.80 2.13
CA LEU A 13 -49.27 -9.96 2.89
C LEU A 13 -48.10 -9.47 2.01
N ALA A 14 -47.64 -8.24 2.24
CA ALA A 14 -46.43 -7.74 1.60
C ALA A 14 -45.22 -8.39 2.28
N VAL A 15 -44.66 -9.43 1.66
CA VAL A 15 -43.34 -9.95 2.03
C VAL A 15 -42.30 -9.04 1.39
N ALA A 16 -41.81 -8.07 2.14
CA ALA A 16 -40.62 -7.31 1.76
C ALA A 16 -39.43 -8.28 1.81
N THR A 17 -38.91 -8.64 0.64
CA THR A 17 -37.64 -9.37 0.53
C THR A 17 -36.51 -8.38 0.82
N ILE A 18 -36.02 -8.40 2.05
CA ILE A 18 -34.73 -7.81 2.40
C ILE A 18 -33.68 -8.67 1.68
N PHE A 19 -33.20 -8.20 0.54
CA PHE A 19 -31.91 -8.64 0.04
C PHE A 19 -30.86 -7.97 0.92
N ASP A 20 -30.47 -8.66 2.00
CA ASP A 20 -29.18 -8.39 2.62
C ASP A 20 -28.12 -8.63 1.55
N LEU A 21 -27.57 -7.54 1.00
CA LEU A 21 -26.30 -7.60 0.30
C LEU A 21 -25.26 -8.02 1.34
N ILE A 22 -25.08 -9.32 1.48
CA ILE A 22 -23.87 -9.88 2.07
C ILE A 22 -22.75 -9.44 1.15
N SER A 23 -22.09 -8.34 1.51
CA SER A 23 -20.82 -7.94 0.92
C SER A 23 -19.85 -9.06 1.28
N VAL A 24 -19.69 -10.04 0.40
CA VAL A 24 -18.64 -11.03 0.52
C VAL A 24 -17.36 -10.24 0.43
N ALA A 25 -16.72 -9.97 1.58
CA ALA A 25 -15.42 -9.36 1.63
C ALA A 25 -14.51 -10.18 0.72
N LYS A 26 -14.08 -9.58 -0.40
CA LYS A 26 -13.08 -10.20 -1.27
C LYS A 26 -11.87 -10.46 -0.39
N PRO A 27 -11.27 -11.67 -0.40
CA PRO A 27 -10.07 -11.93 0.38
C PRO A 27 -9.03 -10.87 0.01
N VAL A 28 -8.57 -10.15 1.04
CA VAL A 28 -7.47 -9.19 0.93
C VAL A 28 -6.27 -9.96 0.40
N ALA A 29 -5.64 -9.47 -0.67
CA ALA A 29 -4.46 -10.12 -1.23
C ALA A 29 -3.36 -10.12 -0.15
N ALA A 30 -2.80 -11.29 0.14
CA ALA A 30 -1.65 -11.39 1.04
C ALA A 30 -0.46 -10.64 0.43
N ALA A 31 0.20 -9.81 1.23
CA ALA A 31 1.35 -9.03 0.83
C ALA A 31 2.43 -9.10 1.91
N THR A 32 3.68 -9.22 1.51
CA THR A 32 4.81 -9.00 2.41
C THR A 32 5.03 -7.50 2.55
N LEU A 33 4.91 -7.01 3.78
CA LEU A 33 5.02 -5.60 4.12
C LEU A 33 6.29 -5.36 4.92
N VAL A 34 6.84 -4.16 4.75
CA VAL A 34 7.92 -3.64 5.59
C VAL A 34 7.50 -2.32 6.21
N GLY A 35 7.47 -2.30 7.54
CA GLY A 35 7.28 -1.10 8.34
C GLY A 35 8.61 -0.45 8.68
N LEU A 36 8.61 0.86 8.91
CA LEU A 36 9.73 1.63 9.44
C LEU A 36 9.39 2.13 10.85
N THR A 37 10.30 1.96 11.81
CA THR A 37 10.23 2.62 13.12
C THR A 37 11.03 3.93 13.12
N ASP A 38 10.77 4.79 14.10
CA ASP A 38 11.45 6.08 14.31
C ASP A 38 12.96 5.97 14.63
N ASN A 39 13.43 4.79 15.02
CA ASN A 39 14.83 4.50 15.32
C ASN A 39 15.57 3.76 14.18
N ASN A 40 15.13 3.93 12.93
CA ASN A 40 15.71 3.30 11.74
C ASN A 40 15.68 1.76 11.77
N THR A 41 14.65 1.13 12.35
CA THR A 41 14.46 -0.31 12.27
C THR A 41 13.39 -0.65 11.24
N LEU A 42 13.69 -1.58 10.35
CA LEU A 42 12.71 -2.18 9.45
C LEU A 42 12.01 -3.35 10.15
N VAL A 43 10.70 -3.44 10.01
CA VAL A 43 9.87 -4.51 10.55
C VAL A 43 9.19 -5.23 9.39
N LEU A 44 9.67 -6.42 9.05
CA LEU A 44 9.13 -7.24 7.96
C LEU A 44 8.04 -8.18 8.50
N PHE A 45 6.89 -8.27 7.83
CA PHE A 45 5.78 -9.14 8.21
C PHE A 45 4.86 -9.44 7.02
N ASP A 46 4.02 -10.46 7.18
CA ASP A 46 2.97 -10.78 6.19
C ASP A 46 1.63 -10.17 6.63
N SER A 47 0.88 -9.58 5.69
CA SER A 47 -0.41 -8.95 5.97
C SER A 47 -1.47 -9.91 6.51
N SER A 48 -1.33 -11.22 6.28
CA SER A 48 -2.22 -12.25 6.83
C SER A 48 -1.82 -12.70 8.25
N THR A 49 -0.58 -12.43 8.68
CA THR A 49 -0.07 -12.77 10.01
C THR A 49 0.80 -11.64 10.59
N PRO A 50 0.24 -10.42 10.82
CA PRO A 50 1.04 -9.24 11.16
C PRO A 50 1.77 -9.34 12.51
N THR A 51 1.35 -10.24 13.40
CA THR A 51 2.01 -10.46 14.70
C THR A 51 3.40 -11.09 14.55
N ALA A 52 3.61 -11.91 13.51
CA ALA A 52 4.89 -12.55 13.24
C ALA A 52 5.80 -11.58 12.47
N THR A 53 6.80 -11.03 13.15
CA THR A 53 7.68 -9.99 12.59
C THR A 53 9.16 -10.39 12.63
N THR A 54 9.93 -9.88 11.68
CA THR A 54 11.41 -9.87 11.71
C THR A 54 11.88 -8.44 11.71
N SER A 55 12.79 -8.08 12.61
CA SER A 55 13.34 -6.71 12.71
C SER A 55 14.78 -6.64 12.21
N THR A 56 15.08 -5.62 11.42
CA THR A 56 16.42 -5.38 10.86
C THR A 56 16.79 -3.91 11.02
N GLN A 57 17.90 -3.63 11.70
CA GLN A 57 18.41 -2.25 11.82
C GLN A 57 18.95 -1.75 10.48
N VAL A 58 18.59 -0.52 10.09
CA VAL A 58 19.19 0.11 8.91
C VAL A 58 20.58 0.65 9.25
N THR A 59 21.54 0.42 8.34
CA THR A 59 22.94 0.84 8.46
C THR A 59 23.39 1.55 7.19
N GLY A 60 24.45 2.37 7.27
CA GLY A 60 25.00 3.11 6.12
C GLY A 60 24.24 4.40 5.77
N LEU A 61 23.34 4.85 6.66
CA LEU A 61 22.65 6.14 6.56
C LEU A 61 23.41 7.24 7.32
N ASN A 62 23.11 8.48 6.95
CA ASN A 62 23.33 9.66 7.77
C ASN A 62 21.96 10.23 8.19
N GLY A 63 21.82 10.58 9.47
CA GLY A 63 20.54 10.96 10.07
C GLY A 63 19.56 9.81 10.33
N THR A 64 18.30 10.18 10.54
CA THR A 64 17.15 9.27 10.75
C THR A 64 16.23 9.29 9.54
N LEU A 65 15.59 8.18 9.24
CA LEU A 65 14.61 8.08 8.16
C LEU A 65 13.33 8.81 8.55
N LEU A 66 12.82 9.61 7.61
CA LEU A 66 11.53 10.29 7.67
C LEU A 66 10.39 9.43 7.13
N GLY A 67 10.70 8.53 6.19
CA GLY A 67 9.75 7.59 5.59
C GLY A 67 10.44 6.72 4.56
N ILE A 68 9.75 5.68 4.12
CA ILE A 68 10.20 4.76 3.08
C ILE A 68 9.07 4.47 2.09
N ASP A 69 9.42 4.21 0.84
CA ASP A 69 8.50 3.61 -0.12
C ASP A 69 9.24 2.83 -1.23
N ARG A 70 8.57 1.83 -1.81
CA ARG A 70 9.04 1.03 -2.94
C ARG A 70 8.73 1.74 -4.25
N ARG A 71 9.78 2.11 -4.98
CA ARG A 71 9.65 2.64 -6.34
C ARG A 71 9.14 1.57 -7.32
N PRO A 72 7.97 1.74 -7.96
CA PRO A 72 7.42 0.75 -8.89
C PRO A 72 8.35 0.44 -10.09
N ALA A 73 9.09 1.44 -10.58
CA ALA A 73 9.95 1.31 -11.76
C ALA A 73 11.15 0.36 -11.57
N ASN A 74 11.62 0.13 -10.33
CA ASN A 74 12.81 -0.69 -10.10
C ASN A 74 12.73 -1.61 -8.87
N ASN A 75 11.58 -1.65 -8.18
CA ASN A 75 11.31 -2.47 -7.00
C ASN A 75 12.22 -2.22 -5.79
N LYS A 76 13.04 -1.15 -5.80
CA LYS A 76 13.87 -0.81 -4.65
C LYS A 76 13.08 0.02 -3.66
N ILE A 77 13.33 -0.20 -2.37
CA ILE A 77 12.85 0.68 -1.32
C ILE A 77 13.78 1.87 -1.25
N TYR A 78 13.21 3.06 -1.31
CA TYR A 78 13.89 4.31 -1.06
C TYR A 78 13.47 4.85 0.30
N GLY A 79 14.36 5.61 0.93
CA GLY A 79 14.06 6.37 2.13
C GLY A 79 14.69 7.76 2.07
N LEU A 80 13.99 8.74 2.63
CA LEU A 80 14.48 10.11 2.84
C LEU A 80 14.93 10.24 4.30
N THR A 81 16.08 10.86 4.53
CA THR A 81 16.58 11.12 5.89
C THR A 81 16.38 12.57 6.34
N THR A 82 16.49 12.80 7.65
CA THR A 82 16.52 14.14 8.27
C THR A 82 17.69 15.01 7.81
N THR A 83 18.70 14.43 7.16
CA THR A 83 19.82 15.16 6.53
C THR A 83 19.54 15.51 5.06
N ASN A 84 18.32 15.30 4.58
CA ASN A 84 17.89 15.53 3.20
C ASN A 84 18.59 14.62 2.17
N GLU A 85 19.02 13.44 2.61
CA GLU A 85 19.67 12.47 1.75
C GLU A 85 18.71 11.33 1.41
N ILE A 86 18.73 10.92 0.15
CA ILE A 86 17.94 9.81 -0.38
C ILE A 86 18.83 8.58 -0.45
N TYR A 87 18.32 7.47 0.07
CA TYR A 87 18.99 6.17 0.05
C TYR A 87 18.08 5.11 -0.56
N THR A 88 18.67 4.12 -1.23
CA THR A 88 18.00 2.81 -1.39
C THR A 88 18.34 1.92 -0.21
N ILE A 89 17.38 1.12 0.26
CA ILE A 89 17.54 0.27 1.45
C ILE A 89 17.16 -1.17 1.11
N ASN A 90 18.01 -2.12 1.48
CA ASN A 90 17.67 -3.54 1.38
C ASN A 90 16.84 -3.96 2.60
N PRO A 91 15.58 -4.42 2.43
CA PRO A 91 14.69 -4.69 3.56
C PRO A 91 15.10 -5.89 4.42
N PHE A 92 15.90 -6.80 3.87
CA PHE A 92 16.32 -8.03 4.56
C PHE A 92 17.62 -7.84 5.35
N THR A 93 18.53 -6.99 4.88
CA THR A 93 19.85 -6.76 5.50
C THR A 93 19.97 -5.40 6.19
N GLY A 94 19.08 -4.45 5.89
CA GLY A 94 19.15 -3.08 6.39
C GLY A 94 20.28 -2.26 5.77
N ALA A 95 21.01 -2.78 4.78
CA ALA A 95 22.07 -2.01 4.12
C ALA A 95 21.46 -0.88 3.29
N ALA A 96 21.79 0.37 3.62
CA ALA A 96 21.44 1.55 2.85
C ALA A 96 22.57 1.94 1.89
N THR A 97 22.21 2.47 0.72
CA THR A 97 23.14 2.99 -0.29
C THR A 97 22.69 4.37 -0.70
N PHE A 98 23.59 5.36 -0.57
CA PHE A 98 23.32 6.75 -0.95
C PHE A 98 22.96 6.87 -2.43
N VAL A 99 21.98 7.72 -2.74
CA VAL A 99 21.53 8.01 -4.10
C VAL A 99 21.76 9.48 -4.45
N SER A 100 21.16 10.39 -3.69
CA SER A 100 21.21 11.83 -3.96
C SER A 100 20.89 12.64 -2.70
N THR A 101 21.05 13.96 -2.79
CA THR A 101 20.67 14.93 -1.76
C THR A 101 19.63 15.89 -2.32
N LEU A 102 18.60 16.23 -1.55
CA LEU A 102 17.56 17.15 -2.01
C LEU A 102 18.14 18.53 -2.37
N SER A 103 17.74 19.05 -3.53
CA SER A 103 18.14 20.40 -3.98
C SER A 103 17.46 21.52 -3.18
N VAL A 104 16.36 21.19 -2.51
CA VAL A 104 15.65 22.06 -1.56
C VAL A 104 15.45 21.27 -0.27
N PRO A 105 15.95 21.73 0.89
CA PRO A 105 15.77 21.04 2.16
C PRO A 105 14.30 20.87 2.53
N PHE A 106 13.92 19.66 2.91
CA PHE A 106 12.64 19.36 3.52
C PHE A 106 12.67 19.83 4.98
N ASN A 107 11.67 20.63 5.36
CA ASN A 107 11.53 21.21 6.70
C ASN A 107 10.19 20.80 7.33
N GLY A 108 9.58 19.72 6.83
CA GLY A 108 8.24 19.27 7.19
C GLY A 108 8.12 18.50 8.50
N GLY A 109 9.17 18.51 9.31
CA GLY A 109 9.24 17.76 10.56
C GLY A 109 9.54 16.28 10.34
N ASN A 110 9.39 15.51 11.42
CA ASN A 110 9.63 14.07 11.45
C ASN A 110 8.37 13.23 11.19
N ILE A 111 7.22 13.88 11.05
CA ILE A 111 5.95 13.27 10.64
C ILE A 111 5.82 13.58 9.15
N SER A 112 5.85 12.56 8.31
CA SER A 112 5.76 12.75 6.87
C SER A 112 5.13 11.57 6.15
N GLY A 113 4.29 11.87 5.16
CA GLY A 113 3.87 10.90 4.17
C GLY A 113 4.89 10.82 3.04
N VAL A 114 5.28 9.61 2.64
CA VAL A 114 6.29 9.34 1.61
C VAL A 114 5.77 8.25 0.68
N ASP A 115 5.61 8.52 -0.61
CA ASP A 115 5.12 7.53 -1.59
C ASP A 115 5.51 7.88 -3.04
N PHE A 116 5.78 6.89 -3.88
CA PHE A 116 6.05 7.08 -5.30
C PHE A 116 4.76 7.17 -6.10
N ASN A 117 4.63 8.26 -6.86
CA ASN A 117 3.71 8.25 -7.99
C ASN A 117 4.34 7.47 -9.16
N PRO A 118 3.77 6.32 -9.59
CA PRO A 118 4.30 5.52 -10.69
C PRO A 118 4.28 6.22 -12.05
N VAL A 119 3.36 7.16 -12.28
CA VAL A 119 3.17 7.78 -13.61
C VAL A 119 4.28 8.78 -13.97
N PRO A 120 4.57 9.84 -13.17
CA PRO A 120 5.71 10.70 -13.39
C PRO A 120 7.00 10.13 -12.80
N ASP A 121 6.92 8.99 -12.08
CA ASP A 121 8.03 8.35 -11.38
C ASP A 121 8.75 9.34 -10.44
N ARG A 122 7.95 9.94 -9.55
CA ARG A 122 8.43 10.93 -8.57
C ARG A 122 7.99 10.52 -7.17
N LEU A 123 8.89 10.72 -6.22
CA LEU A 123 8.58 10.57 -4.81
C LEU A 123 7.81 11.80 -4.34
N ARG A 124 6.61 11.59 -3.82
CA ARG A 124 5.84 12.59 -3.07
C ARG A 124 6.30 12.54 -1.62
N VAL A 125 6.55 13.72 -1.05
CA VAL A 125 6.78 13.86 0.38
C VAL A 125 5.91 14.99 0.89
N VAL A 126 5.08 14.69 1.89
CA VAL A 126 4.28 15.70 2.61
C VAL A 126 4.73 15.77 4.05
N GLY A 127 4.75 16.96 4.63
CA GLY A 127 5.14 17.17 6.03
C GLY A 127 3.99 17.68 6.89
N SER A 128 4.19 17.65 8.21
CA SER A 128 3.23 18.19 9.19
C SER A 128 3.14 19.72 9.22
N ASN A 129 3.84 20.40 8.31
CA ASN A 129 3.80 21.86 8.12
C ASN A 129 3.20 22.24 6.75
N ASP A 130 2.38 21.35 6.20
CA ASP A 130 1.76 21.45 4.87
C ASP A 130 2.71 21.46 3.68
N GLN A 131 4.02 21.27 3.88
CA GLN A 131 4.94 21.15 2.76
C GLN A 131 4.58 19.94 1.92
N ASN A 132 4.65 20.12 0.60
CA ASN A 132 4.18 19.15 -0.37
C ASN A 132 5.17 19.11 -1.54
N TYR A 133 6.04 18.11 -1.58
CA TYR A 133 7.17 18.03 -2.49
C TYR A 133 6.97 16.94 -3.53
N ARG A 134 7.44 17.20 -4.75
CA ARG A 134 7.71 16.17 -5.76
C ARG A 134 9.21 16.08 -6.02
N ILE A 135 9.77 14.90 -5.86
CA ILE A 135 11.21 14.68 -5.84
C ILE A 135 11.60 13.71 -6.95
N ASN A 136 12.61 14.07 -7.73
CA ASN A 136 13.34 13.13 -8.57
C ASN A 136 14.48 12.51 -7.74
N VAL A 137 14.26 11.28 -7.25
CA VAL A 137 15.22 10.59 -6.38
C VAL A 137 16.59 10.35 -7.02
N ASP A 138 16.67 10.23 -8.35
CA ASP A 138 17.92 9.94 -9.04
C ASP A 138 18.86 11.17 -9.08
N THR A 139 18.30 12.37 -8.92
CA THR A 139 19.06 13.65 -9.00
C THR A 139 18.97 14.50 -7.75
N GLY A 140 18.01 14.22 -6.86
CA GLY A 140 17.67 15.05 -5.71
C GLY A 140 16.87 16.31 -6.08
N ALA A 141 16.53 16.52 -7.35
CA ALA A 141 15.79 17.71 -7.77
C ALA A 141 14.38 17.73 -7.13
N VAL A 142 14.07 18.83 -6.45
CA VAL A 142 12.79 19.07 -5.76
C VAL A 142 11.95 20.09 -6.51
N ILE A 143 10.68 19.77 -6.69
CA ILE A 143 9.63 20.74 -7.00
C ILE A 143 8.80 20.93 -5.73
N VAL A 144 8.72 22.16 -5.25
CA VAL A 144 7.85 22.55 -4.14
C VAL A 144 6.47 22.88 -4.74
N ASP A 145 5.48 22.03 -4.48
CA ASP A 145 4.10 22.24 -4.92
C ASP A 145 3.35 23.17 -3.95
N GLY A 146 2.07 23.45 -4.25
CA GLY A 146 1.19 24.17 -3.33
C GLY A 146 1.07 23.45 -1.98
N THR A 147 1.05 24.23 -0.90
CA THR A 147 0.86 23.72 0.46
C THR A 147 -0.48 23.00 0.59
N LEU A 148 -0.56 22.02 1.49
CA LEU A 148 -1.81 21.34 1.77
C LEU A 148 -2.90 22.33 2.22
N ASN A 149 -4.14 22.10 1.78
CA ASN A 149 -5.29 22.99 2.00
C ASN A 149 -6.61 22.22 1.83
N PRO A 150 -7.75 22.70 2.34
CA PRO A 150 -7.96 23.93 3.11
C PRO A 150 -7.52 23.83 4.57
N GLY A 151 -7.29 24.97 5.22
CA GLY A 151 -6.95 25.02 6.64
C GLY A 151 -5.49 24.66 6.91
N ASP A 152 -5.28 23.90 7.98
CA ASP A 152 -3.99 23.44 8.52
C ASP A 152 -4.10 21.92 8.78
N PRO A 153 -4.07 21.09 7.72
CA PRO A 153 -4.21 19.65 7.82
C PRO A 153 -3.02 18.99 8.52
N ASN A 154 -3.26 17.87 9.19
CA ASN A 154 -2.27 17.16 10.01
C ASN A 154 -1.96 15.80 9.37
N ILE A 155 -1.40 15.83 8.15
CA ILE A 155 -1.13 14.60 7.39
C ILE A 155 0.09 13.86 7.94
N THR A 156 -0.08 12.55 8.18
CA THR A 156 0.98 11.66 8.65
C THR A 156 1.43 10.64 7.62
N ALA A 157 0.55 10.23 6.70
CA ALA A 157 0.87 9.22 5.70
C ALA A 157 0.13 9.50 4.39
N VAL A 158 0.73 9.10 3.26
CA VAL A 158 0.13 9.23 1.92
C VAL A 158 0.42 7.98 1.10
N ALA A 159 -0.44 7.68 0.12
CA ALA A 159 -0.20 6.60 -0.83
C ALA A 159 -0.91 6.85 -2.17
N TYR A 160 -0.27 6.47 -3.28
CA TYR A 160 -0.86 6.49 -4.61
C TYR A 160 -1.49 5.15 -4.98
N THR A 161 -2.67 5.19 -5.59
CA THR A 161 -3.23 4.01 -6.26
C THR A 161 -2.44 3.62 -7.50
N ASN A 162 -2.65 2.39 -7.97
CA ASN A 162 -2.15 1.87 -9.25
C ASN A 162 -0.61 1.88 -9.32
N ALA A 163 0.05 1.40 -8.27
CA ALA A 163 1.50 1.21 -8.15
C ALA A 163 2.08 0.18 -9.14
N ASP A 164 1.86 0.41 -10.44
CA ASP A 164 2.31 -0.36 -11.59
C ASP A 164 3.34 0.42 -12.44
N ILE A 165 3.78 -0.16 -13.56
CA ILE A 165 4.74 0.47 -14.48
C ILE A 165 4.07 1.02 -15.75
N ASN A 166 2.74 1.01 -15.82
CA ASN A 166 1.97 1.47 -16.97
C ASN A 166 1.57 2.93 -16.78
N PRO A 167 2.21 3.88 -17.48
CA PRO A 167 1.90 5.31 -17.31
C PRO A 167 0.48 5.69 -17.74
N ALA A 168 -0.27 4.80 -18.41
CA ALA A 168 -1.65 5.03 -18.81
C ALA A 168 -2.70 4.71 -17.73
N THR A 169 -2.35 4.01 -16.64
CA THR A 169 -3.33 3.57 -15.63
C THR A 169 -3.88 4.75 -14.78
N GLY A 170 -3.13 5.86 -14.71
CA GLY A 170 -3.48 7.02 -13.86
C GLY A 170 -3.38 6.69 -12.36
N THR A 171 -3.38 7.71 -11.51
CA THR A 171 -3.20 7.53 -10.06
C THR A 171 -4.08 8.50 -9.28
N THR A 172 -4.51 8.10 -8.09
CA THR A 172 -5.15 8.96 -7.08
C THR A 172 -4.25 9.00 -5.85
N LEU A 173 -3.94 10.20 -5.34
CA LEU A 173 -3.23 10.37 -4.06
C LEU A 173 -4.24 10.36 -2.93
N TYR A 174 -3.97 9.53 -1.92
CA TYR A 174 -4.70 9.49 -0.68
C TYR A 174 -3.82 9.90 0.49
N ASP A 175 -4.44 10.52 1.49
CA ASP A 175 -3.77 11.12 2.65
C ASP A 175 -4.50 10.72 3.93
N ILE A 176 -3.75 10.48 5.00
CA ILE A 176 -4.29 10.19 6.33
C ILE A 176 -3.97 11.36 7.25
N ASP A 177 -5.02 11.99 7.79
CA ASP A 177 -4.93 13.01 8.82
C ASP A 177 -5.13 12.37 10.21
N TYR A 178 -4.16 12.55 11.11
CA TYR A 178 -4.19 11.93 12.44
C TYR A 178 -4.92 12.74 13.51
N ILE A 179 -5.31 13.99 13.22
CA ILE A 179 -6.12 14.81 14.14
C ILE A 179 -7.61 14.68 13.81
N LEU A 180 -7.93 14.60 12.52
CA LEU A 180 -9.30 14.42 12.05
C LEU A 180 -9.72 12.95 11.94
N ASP A 181 -8.78 12.01 12.16
CA ASP A 181 -8.99 10.57 12.02
C ASP A 181 -9.70 10.22 10.71
N ALA A 182 -9.18 10.72 9.60
CA ALA A 182 -9.87 10.67 8.32
C ALA A 182 -8.94 10.43 7.13
N LEU A 183 -9.51 9.78 6.13
CA LEU A 183 -8.92 9.61 4.81
C LEU A 183 -9.33 10.78 3.91
N PHE A 184 -8.38 11.30 3.15
CA PHE A 184 -8.56 12.34 2.15
C PHE A 184 -8.06 11.89 0.80
N ILE A 185 -8.52 12.56 -0.25
CA ILE A 185 -7.90 12.57 -1.57
C ILE A 185 -7.26 13.95 -1.77
N GLN A 186 -5.98 13.99 -2.14
CA GLN A 186 -5.33 15.23 -2.56
C GLN A 186 -5.51 15.44 -4.07
N ASN A 187 -6.47 16.28 -4.45
CA ASN A 187 -6.83 16.54 -5.84
C ASN A 187 -7.17 18.02 -6.11
N PRO A 188 -6.39 18.72 -6.96
CA PRO A 188 -5.17 18.25 -7.63
C PRO A 188 -4.00 18.07 -6.65
N PRO A 189 -3.14 17.02 -6.79
CA PRO A 189 -2.00 16.81 -5.90
C PRO A 189 -1.06 18.01 -5.82
N ASN A 190 -0.76 18.65 -6.96
CA ASN A 190 0.20 19.76 -7.00
C ASN A 190 -0.37 21.07 -6.44
N ASN A 191 -1.68 21.15 -6.23
CA ASN A 191 -2.33 22.25 -5.54
C ASN A 191 -2.43 22.03 -4.03
N GLY A 192 -2.16 20.82 -3.53
CA GLY A 192 -2.30 20.47 -2.11
C GLY A 192 -3.76 20.36 -1.64
N THR A 193 -4.74 20.42 -2.54
CA THR A 193 -6.16 20.47 -2.15
C THR A 193 -6.65 19.11 -1.69
N LEU A 194 -7.00 19.00 -0.42
CA LEU A 194 -7.54 17.82 0.25
C LEU A 194 -9.08 17.84 0.17
N VAL A 195 -9.64 16.70 -0.21
CA VAL A 195 -11.07 16.42 -0.22
C VAL A 195 -11.32 15.21 0.66
N GLN A 196 -12.08 15.39 1.74
CA GLN A 196 -12.35 14.31 2.69
C GLN A 196 -13.14 13.18 2.03
N VAL A 197 -12.69 11.95 2.22
CA VAL A 197 -13.39 10.72 1.80
C VAL A 197 -14.31 10.24 2.91
N GLY A 198 -13.78 10.13 4.14
CA GLY A 198 -14.54 9.73 5.31
C GLY A 198 -13.64 9.43 6.51
N SER A 199 -14.27 9.18 7.66
CA SER A 199 -13.55 8.86 8.90
C SER A 199 -12.97 7.44 8.86
N LEU A 200 -11.80 7.29 9.49
CA LEU A 200 -11.17 5.99 9.76
C LEU A 200 -12.01 5.15 10.74
N GLY A 201 -12.79 5.80 11.62
CA GLY A 201 -13.57 5.13 12.66
C GLY A 201 -12.77 4.70 13.89
N ILE A 202 -11.52 5.14 13.99
CA ILE A 202 -10.59 4.92 15.10
C ILE A 202 -9.82 6.21 15.37
N ASP A 203 -9.49 6.46 16.64
CA ASP A 203 -8.63 7.57 17.09
C ASP A 203 -7.17 7.11 17.04
N ILE A 204 -6.35 7.78 16.23
CA ILE A 204 -4.95 7.43 15.98
C ILE A 204 -4.01 8.54 16.45
N ASP A 205 -2.79 8.16 16.82
CA ASP A 205 -1.73 9.13 16.99
C ASP A 205 -0.95 9.38 15.68
N SER A 206 0.08 10.23 15.75
CA SER A 206 0.83 10.66 14.58
C SER A 206 1.76 9.60 13.98
N ALA A 207 2.00 8.45 14.63
CA ALA A 207 2.82 7.37 14.08
C ALA A 207 1.97 6.48 13.18
N ALA A 208 2.10 6.69 11.88
CA ALA A 208 1.41 5.92 10.85
C ALA A 208 2.32 5.58 9.67
N GLY A 209 1.94 4.54 8.93
CA GLY A 209 2.44 4.26 7.59
C GLY A 209 1.28 3.82 6.69
N PHE A 210 1.32 4.16 5.41
CA PHE A 210 0.24 3.88 4.47
C PHE A 210 0.82 3.51 3.11
N ASP A 211 0.32 2.45 2.49
CA ASP A 211 0.69 2.03 1.14
C ASP A 211 -0.51 1.38 0.44
N ILE A 212 -0.61 1.57 -0.87
CA ILE A 212 -1.63 0.98 -1.72
C ILE A 212 -0.98 0.01 -2.70
N PHE A 213 -1.05 -1.26 -2.35
CA PHE A 213 -0.59 -2.35 -3.21
C PHE A 213 -1.55 -2.55 -4.38
N THR A 214 -1.00 -2.66 -5.59
CA THR A 214 -1.77 -2.96 -6.81
C THR A 214 -1.40 -4.35 -7.33
N ASN A 215 -2.40 -5.23 -7.45
CA ASN A 215 -2.24 -6.54 -8.08
C ASN A 215 -3.30 -6.74 -9.15
N ASN A 216 -2.89 -6.98 -10.39
CA ASN A 216 -3.79 -7.17 -11.54
C ASN A 216 -4.85 -6.06 -11.64
N GLY A 217 -4.45 -4.79 -11.43
CA GLY A 217 -5.33 -3.62 -11.46
C GLY A 217 -6.25 -3.46 -10.25
N VAL A 218 -6.10 -4.29 -9.22
CA VAL A 218 -6.87 -4.21 -7.97
C VAL A 218 -6.02 -3.55 -6.90
N ASN A 219 -6.47 -2.41 -6.39
CA ASN A 219 -5.87 -1.69 -5.28
C ASN A 219 -6.27 -2.32 -3.94
N THR A 220 -5.30 -2.52 -3.06
CA THR A 220 -5.47 -2.93 -1.67
C THR A 220 -4.70 -1.96 -0.79
N ALA A 221 -5.41 -1.17 0.01
CA ALA A 221 -4.82 -0.16 0.86
C ALA A 221 -4.53 -0.73 2.26
N PHE A 222 -3.26 -0.71 2.65
CA PHE A 222 -2.79 -1.13 3.96
C PHE A 222 -2.31 0.08 4.75
N ALA A 223 -2.72 0.19 6.00
CA ALA A 223 -2.21 1.21 6.92
C ALA A 223 -1.71 0.56 8.20
N ALA A 224 -0.49 0.91 8.62
CA ALA A 224 -0.01 0.66 9.97
C ALA A 224 -0.38 1.89 10.78
N LEU A 225 -1.44 1.80 11.59
CA LEU A 225 -1.93 2.91 12.40
C LEU A 225 -1.70 2.60 13.86
N THR A 226 -1.37 3.62 14.65
CA THR A 226 -1.19 3.46 16.09
C THR A 226 -2.38 4.10 16.81
N PRO A 227 -3.35 3.30 17.30
CA PRO A 227 -4.45 3.86 18.07
C PRO A 227 -3.95 4.62 19.30
N ALA A 228 -4.59 5.74 19.65
CA ALA A 228 -4.16 6.59 20.78
C ALA A 228 -4.10 5.86 22.14
N SER A 229 -4.81 4.73 22.26
CA SER A 229 -4.83 3.86 23.44
C SER A 229 -3.83 2.70 23.41
N ALA A 230 -3.08 2.54 22.32
CA ALA A 230 -2.19 1.40 22.08
C ALA A 230 -0.70 1.80 22.18
N SER A 231 0.14 0.84 22.61
CA SER A 231 1.60 1.03 22.67
C SER A 231 2.31 0.71 21.34
N GLY A 232 1.60 0.15 20.36
CA GLY A 232 2.15 -0.23 19.06
C GLY A 232 1.10 -0.21 17.95
N SER A 233 1.58 -0.24 16.72
CA SER A 233 0.76 -0.16 15.52
C SER A 233 -0.02 -1.45 15.27
N ILE A 234 -1.21 -1.27 14.71
CA ILE A 234 -2.08 -2.32 14.22
C ILE A 234 -2.16 -2.17 12.71
N LEU A 235 -2.17 -3.29 11.98
CA LEU A 235 -2.38 -3.29 10.54
C LEU A 235 -3.87 -3.15 10.26
N TYR A 236 -4.23 -2.25 9.36
CA TYR A 236 -5.60 -2.04 8.89
C TYR A 236 -5.67 -2.17 7.37
N ASN A 237 -6.80 -2.65 6.89
CA ASN A 237 -7.25 -2.38 5.53
C ASN A 237 -8.08 -1.10 5.52
N ILE A 238 -7.75 -0.16 4.63
CA ILE A 238 -8.48 1.10 4.47
C ILE A 238 -9.43 0.99 3.28
N ASN A 239 -10.71 1.29 3.49
CA ASN A 239 -11.66 1.41 2.40
C ASN A 239 -11.48 2.75 1.68
N LEU A 240 -10.89 2.73 0.48
CA LEU A 240 -10.60 3.93 -0.33
C LEU A 240 -11.84 4.72 -0.79
N THR A 241 -13.04 4.17 -0.63
CA THR A 241 -14.31 4.83 -0.98
C THR A 241 -14.98 5.47 0.23
N THR A 242 -14.85 4.87 1.43
CA THR A 242 -15.55 5.33 2.63
C THR A 242 -14.64 5.89 3.72
N GLY A 243 -13.32 5.69 3.61
CA GLY A 243 -12.34 6.01 4.64
C GLY A 243 -12.23 4.99 5.77
N ALA A 244 -13.20 4.09 5.94
CA ALA A 244 -13.26 3.20 7.10
C ALA A 244 -12.05 2.25 7.21
N ALA A 245 -11.45 2.18 8.39
CA ALA A 245 -10.36 1.27 8.72
C ALA A 245 -10.89 -0.05 9.31
N THR A 246 -10.45 -1.18 8.76
CA THR A 246 -10.77 -2.53 9.27
C THR A 246 -9.51 -3.21 9.76
N SER A 247 -9.47 -3.60 11.04
CA SER A 247 -8.28 -4.22 11.64
C SER A 247 -7.97 -5.59 11.03
N LEU A 248 -6.69 -5.81 10.72
CA LEU A 248 -6.09 -7.06 10.26
C LEU A 248 -5.21 -7.72 11.34
N GLY A 249 -4.91 -7.01 12.44
CA GLY A 249 -4.19 -7.53 13.60
C GLY A 249 -2.98 -6.68 14.02
N THR A 250 -2.50 -6.90 15.24
CA THR A 250 -1.35 -6.18 15.80
C THR A 250 -0.05 -6.51 15.07
N ILE A 251 0.76 -5.48 14.78
CA ILE A 251 2.08 -5.64 14.14
C ILE A 251 3.13 -5.87 15.22
N GLY A 252 3.61 -7.11 15.33
CA GLY A 252 4.54 -7.49 16.38
C GLY A 252 4.04 -7.12 17.79
N SER A 253 4.97 -6.87 18.71
CA SER A 253 4.68 -6.37 20.05
C SER A 253 5.35 -5.01 20.23
N GLU A 254 4.55 -4.00 20.61
CA GLU A 254 5.00 -2.63 20.93
C GLU A 254 5.84 -1.95 19.83
N LYS A 255 5.58 -2.30 18.56
CA LYS A 255 6.22 -1.67 17.40
C LYS A 255 5.40 -0.48 16.95
N ARG A 256 5.95 0.73 17.07
CA ARG A 256 5.36 1.95 16.49
C ARG A 256 5.98 2.20 15.13
N LEU A 257 5.16 2.24 14.09
CA LEU A 257 5.61 2.44 12.72
C LEU A 257 5.29 3.87 12.23
N ILE A 258 6.25 4.47 11.54
CA ILE A 258 6.18 5.81 10.90
C ILE A 258 6.25 5.71 9.37
N GLY A 259 6.17 4.50 8.83
CA GLY A 259 6.23 4.24 7.40
C GLY A 259 5.86 2.80 7.12
N LEU A 260 5.30 2.54 5.94
CA LEU A 260 4.89 1.23 5.49
C LEU A 260 5.05 1.19 3.98
N THR A 261 5.58 0.09 3.45
CA THR A 261 5.55 -0.17 2.02
C THR A 261 5.52 -1.68 1.76
N VAL A 262 5.06 -2.07 0.59
CA VAL A 262 5.06 -3.45 0.11
C VAL A 262 6.44 -3.83 -0.39
N VAL A 263 6.89 -5.03 -0.04
CA VAL A 263 8.06 -5.64 -0.66
C VAL A 263 7.59 -6.36 -1.92
N ALA A 264 8.23 -6.07 -3.06
CA ALA A 264 7.98 -6.83 -4.27
C ALA A 264 8.33 -8.31 -4.02
N VAL A 265 7.35 -9.20 -4.11
CA VAL A 265 7.61 -10.63 -4.19
C VAL A 265 8.32 -10.87 -5.52
N PRO A 266 9.52 -11.49 -5.55
CA PRO A 266 10.10 -11.91 -6.81
C PRO A 266 9.09 -12.89 -7.44
N GLU A 267 8.50 -12.50 -8.56
CA GLU A 267 7.67 -13.44 -9.33
C GLU A 267 8.51 -14.70 -9.53
N PRO A 268 8.01 -15.90 -9.19
CA PRO A 268 8.71 -17.12 -9.49
C PRO A 268 8.89 -17.13 -11.00
N SER A 269 10.13 -16.93 -11.46
CA SER A 269 10.45 -17.04 -12.87
C SER A 269 10.20 -18.50 -13.24
N ILE A 270 9.01 -18.79 -13.77
CA ILE A 270 8.76 -20.02 -14.51
C ILE A 270 9.63 -19.95 -15.76
N SER A 271 10.88 -20.37 -15.60
CA SER A 271 11.74 -20.70 -16.73
C SER A 271 11.02 -21.80 -17.51
N PHE A 272 10.44 -21.43 -18.65
CA PHE A 272 9.81 -22.36 -19.60
C PHE A 272 10.78 -23.44 -20.14
N GLY A 273 12.05 -23.43 -19.71
CA GLY A 273 13.06 -24.44 -20.06
C GLY A 273 12.94 -25.79 -19.33
N SER A 274 12.12 -25.92 -18.27
CA SER A 274 12.02 -27.18 -17.52
C SER A 274 11.04 -28.22 -18.10
N PHE A 275 10.29 -27.91 -19.17
CA PHE A 275 9.37 -28.86 -19.81
C PHE A 275 9.94 -29.60 -21.04
N LEU A 276 11.16 -29.30 -21.49
CA LEU A 276 11.78 -29.98 -22.64
C LEU A 276 12.53 -31.28 -22.28
N GLY A 277 12.62 -31.64 -21.00
CA GLY A 277 13.36 -32.82 -20.54
C GLY A 277 12.62 -34.15 -20.58
N VAL A 278 11.29 -34.16 -20.75
CA VAL A 278 10.48 -35.40 -20.61
C VAL A 278 10.03 -36.00 -21.95
N SER A 279 10.12 -35.25 -23.05
CA SER A 279 9.73 -35.72 -24.39
C SER A 279 10.87 -36.42 -25.16
N ALA A 280 12.13 -36.25 -24.78
CA ALA A 280 13.27 -36.90 -25.45
C ALA A 280 13.49 -38.37 -25.03
N LEU A 281 12.97 -38.81 -23.87
CA LEU A 281 13.10 -40.21 -23.42
C LEU A 281 12.01 -41.16 -23.94
N ALA A 282 10.91 -40.63 -24.49
CA ALA A 282 9.82 -41.44 -25.04
C ALA A 282 10.00 -41.81 -26.53
N LEU A 283 10.86 -41.10 -27.28
CA LEU A 283 11.06 -41.34 -28.71
C LEU A 283 12.18 -42.34 -29.05
N LEU A 284 13.07 -42.67 -28.10
CA LEU A 284 14.05 -43.76 -28.30
C LEU A 284 13.53 -45.17 -27.94
N GLY A 285 12.38 -45.28 -27.26
CA GLY A 285 11.78 -46.57 -26.89
C GLY A 285 10.95 -47.23 -28.01
N CYS A 286 10.45 -46.46 -28.98
CA CYS A 286 9.51 -46.95 -29.99
C CYS A 286 10.16 -47.34 -31.33
N TYR A 287 11.46 -47.10 -31.54
CA TYR A 287 12.12 -47.41 -32.82
C TYR A 287 12.81 -48.79 -32.89
N ARG A 288 12.76 -49.62 -31.83
CA ARG A 288 13.39 -50.96 -31.80
C ARG A 288 12.44 -52.15 -31.91
N ARG A 289 11.15 -51.94 -32.24
CA ARG A 289 10.17 -53.03 -32.44
C ARG A 289 9.39 -52.93 -33.74
N ARG A 290 10.07 -52.78 -34.88
CA ARG A 290 9.52 -53.15 -36.19
C ARG A 290 10.62 -53.64 -37.11
N LEU A 291 11.06 -54.88 -36.89
CA LEU A 291 11.73 -55.71 -37.88
C LEU A 291 11.64 -57.16 -37.38
N LYS A 292 10.45 -57.75 -37.52
CA LYS A 292 10.25 -59.20 -37.61
C LYS A 292 8.87 -59.43 -38.21
N LEU A 293 8.84 -60.30 -39.23
CA LEU A 293 7.70 -60.93 -39.90
C LEU A 293 7.12 -60.16 -41.10
N VAL A 294 7.60 -60.50 -42.31
CA VAL A 294 6.80 -61.04 -43.41
C VAL A 294 7.70 -62.02 -44.20
N ASN A 295 7.24 -63.28 -44.32
CA ASN A 295 7.62 -64.21 -45.39
C ASN A 295 6.86 -63.83 -46.65
#